data_AF-A0A0E3PSI8-F1
#
_entry.id   AF-A0A0E3PSI8-F1
#
_cell.length_a   1.000
_cell.length_b   1.000
_cell.length_c   1.000
_cell.angle_alpha   90.00
_cell.angle_beta   90.00
_cell.angle_gamma   90.00
#
_symmetry.space_group_name_H-M   'P 1'
#
loop_
_entity.id
_entity.type
_entity.pdbx_description
1 polymer ?
#
loop_
_entity_poly.entity_id
_entity_poly.type
_entity_poly.pdbx_seq_one_letter_code
_entity_poly.pdbx_strand_id
1 'polypeptide(L)'
;MHFYDNIKNRDLSTIAESNLKELYEIFSELDELGHLDVDSTICEFVLQDPVIRALLPAVHSSYSSYFSLHEIQLARKILDHENPWEILESFSLYPRYENLINTHFQNSTRIEVLAFIGCGPLPVTLLLFSKLYGIHCIGIDKDPEAVALAKSCVKHFGLEKEISIIEGDENMLSELEWNAVLIAALAEPKPRIFQNLHTIIKKKKSENDKPISVCYRSYTGMRQLFYWPVLPEHTRGFRKINEINPSCGANNTLVFLECE
;
A
#
# COMPACT_ATOMS: atom_id res chain seq x y z
N MET A 1 18.48 -11.76 12.00
CA MET A 1 19.77 -11.21 12.49
C MET A 1 20.66 -10.79 11.33
N HIS A 2 21.03 -11.72 10.45
CA HIS A 2 21.85 -11.43 9.27
C HIS A 2 21.29 -10.28 8.40
N PHE A 3 20.01 -10.34 8.01
CA PHE A 3 19.35 -9.21 7.34
C PHE A 3 19.57 -7.85 8.03
N TYR A 4 19.36 -7.78 9.36
CA TYR A 4 19.55 -6.54 10.13
C TYR A 4 20.99 -6.04 10.08
N ASP A 5 21.96 -6.93 10.25
CA ASP A 5 23.38 -6.58 10.16
C ASP A 5 23.76 -6.06 8.77
N ASN A 6 23.07 -6.54 7.73
CA ASN A 6 23.27 -6.09 6.36
C ASN A 6 22.72 -4.67 6.12
N ILE A 7 21.62 -4.26 6.77
CA ILE A 7 20.99 -2.95 6.55
C ILE A 7 21.48 -1.85 7.50
N LYS A 8 21.89 -2.17 8.74
CA LYS A 8 22.06 -1.19 9.83
C LYS A 8 23.07 -0.05 9.55
N ASN A 9 24.03 -0.26 8.66
CA ASN A 9 25.08 0.70 8.34
C ASN A 9 25.09 1.12 6.86
N ARG A 10 24.06 0.74 6.09
CA ARG A 10 23.98 1.04 4.66
C ARG A 10 23.14 2.30 4.45
N ASP A 11 23.58 3.12 3.51
CA ASP A 11 22.75 4.17 2.95
C ASP A 11 21.93 3.59 1.79
N LEU A 12 20.66 3.25 2.07
CA LEU A 12 19.77 2.67 1.08
C LEU A 12 19.48 3.63 -0.08
N SER A 13 19.55 4.96 0.14
CA SER A 13 19.30 5.95 -0.91
C SER A 13 20.40 5.93 -1.97
N THR A 14 21.67 5.98 -1.54
CA THR A 14 22.84 5.85 -2.41
C THR A 14 22.82 4.52 -3.19
N ILE A 15 22.42 3.42 -2.54
CA ILE A 15 22.30 2.11 -3.22
C ILE A 15 21.17 2.14 -4.26
N ALA A 16 20.00 2.67 -3.91
CA ALA A 16 18.86 2.74 -4.83
C ALA A 16 19.17 3.58 -6.09
N GLU A 17 19.92 4.67 -5.93
CA GLU A 17 20.34 5.53 -7.06
C GLU A 17 21.38 4.87 -7.96
N SER A 18 22.30 4.08 -7.38
CA SER A 18 23.39 3.46 -8.14
C SER A 18 23.03 2.09 -8.72
N ASN A 19 22.26 1.28 -7.98
CA ASN A 19 21.93 -0.10 -8.34
C ASN A 19 20.65 -0.59 -7.64
N LEU A 20 19.50 -0.38 -8.29
CA LEU A 20 18.20 -0.87 -7.83
C LEU A 20 18.13 -2.41 -7.68
N LYS A 21 18.95 -3.16 -8.41
CA LYS A 21 19.02 -4.63 -8.28
C LYS A 21 19.66 -5.06 -6.98
N GLU A 22 20.73 -4.40 -6.56
CA GLU A 22 21.31 -4.59 -5.21
C GLU A 22 20.29 -4.21 -4.13
N LEU A 23 19.51 -3.15 -4.40
CA LEU A 23 18.22 -2.84 -3.78
C LEU A 23 17.45 -4.09 -3.33
N TYR A 24 17.04 -4.85 -4.34
CA TYR A 24 16.20 -6.05 -4.19
C TYR A 24 16.93 -7.22 -3.56
N GLU A 25 18.21 -7.41 -3.85
CA GLU A 25 19.00 -8.51 -3.28
C GLU A 25 19.18 -8.34 -1.76
N ILE A 26 19.30 -7.12 -1.25
CA ILE A 26 19.35 -6.86 0.19
C ILE A 26 18.04 -7.26 0.87
N PHE A 27 16.90 -6.96 0.24
CA PHE A 27 15.57 -7.22 0.79
C PHE A 27 15.00 -8.60 0.47
N SER A 28 15.67 -9.40 -0.37
CA SER A 28 15.19 -10.75 -0.71
C SER A 28 15.20 -11.69 0.50
N GLU A 29 16.18 -11.59 1.40
CA GLU A 29 16.21 -12.38 2.64
C GLU A 29 15.00 -12.06 3.52
N LEU A 30 14.66 -10.78 3.65
CA LEU A 30 13.46 -10.39 4.39
C LEU A 30 12.22 -10.95 3.69
N ASP A 31 12.09 -10.74 2.36
CA ASP A 31 10.97 -11.26 1.57
C ASP A 31 10.79 -12.78 1.75
N GLU A 32 11.87 -13.56 1.64
CA GLU A 32 11.87 -15.01 1.89
C GLU A 32 11.34 -15.35 3.30
N LEU A 33 11.85 -14.68 4.33
CA LEU A 33 11.40 -14.90 5.72
C LEU A 33 9.91 -14.63 5.90
N GLY A 34 9.39 -13.54 5.30
CA GLY A 34 7.96 -13.22 5.37
C GLY A 34 7.07 -14.18 4.58
N HIS A 35 7.63 -14.89 3.61
CA HIS A 35 6.93 -15.88 2.78
C HIS A 35 7.03 -17.32 3.30
N LEU A 36 7.77 -17.55 4.39
CA LEU A 36 7.81 -18.87 5.02
C LEU A 36 6.41 -19.31 5.45
N ASP A 37 6.02 -20.50 5.00
CA ASP A 37 4.79 -21.17 5.40
C ASP A 37 5.03 -21.86 6.75
N VAL A 38 4.74 -21.13 7.82
CA VAL A 38 4.90 -21.59 9.20
C VAL A 38 3.60 -21.41 9.97
N ASP A 39 3.36 -22.30 10.93
CA ASP A 39 2.18 -22.24 11.80
C ASP A 39 2.08 -20.91 12.56
N SER A 40 0.85 -20.48 12.86
CA SER A 40 0.60 -19.22 13.58
C SER A 40 1.30 -19.15 14.93
N THR A 41 1.40 -20.29 15.62
CA THR A 41 2.10 -20.37 16.91
C THR A 41 3.58 -20.05 16.76
N ILE A 42 4.21 -20.55 15.69
CA ILE A 42 5.63 -20.26 15.39
C ILE A 42 5.79 -18.79 15.01
N CYS A 43 4.89 -18.23 14.20
CA CYS A 43 4.88 -16.80 13.88
C CYS A 43 4.88 -15.96 15.16
N GLU A 44 3.98 -16.27 16.10
CA GLU A 44 3.85 -15.55 17.36
C GLU A 44 5.11 -15.67 18.20
N PHE A 45 5.70 -16.86 18.33
CA PHE A 45 6.95 -17.04 19.06
C PHE A 45 8.09 -16.19 18.48
N VAL A 46 8.24 -16.16 17.15
CA VAL A 46 9.27 -15.36 16.49
C VAL A 46 9.03 -13.86 16.68
N LEU A 47 7.79 -13.40 16.50
CA LEU A 47 7.42 -11.98 16.62
C LEU A 47 7.45 -11.49 18.07
N GLN A 48 7.33 -12.39 19.06
CA GLN A 48 7.40 -12.07 20.48
C GLN A 48 8.81 -12.20 21.07
N ASP A 49 9.74 -12.84 20.35
CA ASP A 49 11.12 -12.99 20.79
C ASP A 49 11.73 -11.61 21.12
N PRO A 50 12.28 -11.39 22.34
CA PRO A 50 12.78 -10.08 22.75
C PRO A 50 13.88 -9.52 21.86
N VAL A 51 14.74 -10.38 21.30
CA VAL A 51 15.82 -9.97 20.39
C VAL A 51 15.22 -9.51 19.07
N ILE A 52 14.30 -10.29 18.50
CA ILE A 52 13.62 -9.91 17.25
C ILE A 52 12.83 -8.61 17.44
N ARG A 53 12.02 -8.49 18.50
CA ARG A 53 11.23 -7.30 18.80
C ARG A 53 12.06 -6.03 18.90
N ALA A 54 13.26 -6.12 19.48
CA ALA A 54 14.16 -4.98 19.58
C ALA A 54 14.67 -4.49 18.21
N LEU A 55 14.69 -5.35 17.20
CA LEU A 55 15.15 -5.03 15.84
C LEU A 55 14.03 -4.54 14.92
N LEU A 56 12.77 -4.94 15.17
CA LEU A 56 11.63 -4.61 14.30
C LEU A 56 11.51 -3.12 13.96
N PRO A 57 11.69 -2.15 14.88
CA PRO A 57 11.60 -0.73 14.52
C PRO A 57 12.55 -0.33 13.39
N ALA A 58 13.81 -0.79 13.43
CA ALA A 58 14.79 -0.49 12.40
C ALA A 58 14.53 -1.25 11.09
N VAL A 59 14.08 -2.51 11.20
CA VAL A 59 13.66 -3.31 10.04
C VAL A 59 12.48 -2.66 9.32
N HIS A 60 11.43 -2.25 10.05
CA HIS A 60 10.24 -1.61 9.48
C HIS A 60 10.57 -0.25 8.85
N SER A 61 11.42 0.55 9.51
CA SER A 61 11.90 1.82 8.95
C SER A 61 12.69 1.62 7.64
N SER A 62 13.54 0.58 7.60
CA SER A 62 14.31 0.24 6.41
C SER A 62 13.42 -0.29 5.29
N TYR A 63 12.43 -1.12 5.60
CA TYR A 63 11.46 -1.64 4.65
C TYR A 63 10.59 -0.52 4.04
N SER A 64 10.13 0.43 4.86
CA SER A 64 9.39 1.60 4.38
C SER A 64 10.26 2.46 3.44
N SER A 65 11.52 2.69 3.81
CA SER A 65 12.49 3.42 2.97
C SER A 65 12.75 2.70 1.65
N TYR A 66 12.92 1.38 1.70
CA TYR A 66 13.07 0.54 0.52
C TYR A 66 11.91 0.68 -0.45
N PHE A 67 10.65 0.57 0.01
CA PHE A 67 9.48 0.70 -0.86
C PHE A 67 9.39 2.10 -1.49
N SER A 68 9.61 3.16 -0.71
CA SER A 68 9.62 4.53 -1.24
C SER A 68 10.69 4.74 -2.31
N LEU A 69 11.94 4.36 -2.01
CA LEU A 69 13.06 4.47 -2.94
C LEU A 69 12.82 3.66 -4.21
N HIS A 70 12.33 2.43 -4.09
CA HIS A 70 11.98 1.59 -5.21
C HIS A 70 10.93 2.26 -6.11
N GLU A 71 9.82 2.76 -5.55
CA GLU A 71 8.75 3.39 -6.31
C GLU A 71 9.24 4.67 -7.01
N ILE A 72 10.09 5.48 -6.36
CA ILE A 72 10.71 6.66 -6.97
C ILE A 72 11.58 6.27 -8.17
N GLN A 73 12.46 5.28 -8.03
CA GLN A 73 13.35 4.87 -9.12
C GLN A 73 12.57 4.24 -10.28
N LEU A 74 11.55 3.45 -9.99
CA LEU A 74 10.68 2.88 -11.03
C LEU A 74 9.87 3.97 -11.75
N ALA A 75 9.33 4.95 -11.01
CA ALA A 75 8.64 6.10 -11.60
C ALA A 75 9.55 6.89 -12.55
N ARG A 76 10.78 7.22 -12.12
CA ARG A 76 11.78 7.88 -12.99
C ARG A 76 12.05 7.07 -14.25
N LYS A 77 12.30 5.76 -14.10
CA LYS A 77 12.50 4.86 -15.24
C LYS A 77 11.31 4.86 -16.19
N ILE A 78 10.08 4.84 -15.68
CA ILE A 78 8.85 4.90 -16.47
C ILE A 78 8.78 6.20 -17.29
N LEU A 79 9.08 7.34 -16.65
CA LEU A 79 9.06 8.66 -17.31
C LEU A 79 10.11 8.81 -18.41
N ASP A 80 11.22 8.09 -18.31
CA ASP A 80 12.31 8.12 -19.29
C ASP A 80 12.07 7.22 -20.53
N HIS A 81 10.97 6.45 -20.57
CA HIS A 81 10.66 5.52 -21.67
C HIS A 81 9.36 5.89 -22.38
N GLU A 82 9.30 5.67 -23.70
CA GLU A 82 8.12 6.00 -24.52
C GLU A 82 6.88 5.16 -24.16
N ASN A 83 7.07 3.88 -23.83
CA ASN A 83 5.99 2.97 -23.46
C ASN A 83 6.01 2.68 -21.95
N PRO A 84 5.23 3.42 -21.14
CA PRO A 84 5.28 3.28 -19.68
C PRO A 84 4.71 1.95 -19.19
N TRP A 85 3.78 1.34 -19.94
CA TRP A 85 3.20 0.03 -19.59
C TRP A 85 4.21 -1.10 -19.70
N GLU A 86 5.05 -1.09 -20.74
CA GLU A 86 6.09 -2.10 -20.92
C GLU A 86 7.07 -2.13 -19.74
N ILE A 87 7.48 -0.95 -19.25
CA ILE A 87 8.37 -0.85 -18.09
C ILE A 87 7.66 -1.35 -16.83
N LEU A 88 6.42 -0.94 -16.59
CA LEU A 88 5.66 -1.34 -15.40
C LEU A 88 5.38 -2.86 -15.39
N GLU A 89 5.01 -3.45 -16.52
CA GLU A 89 4.71 -4.88 -16.66
C GLU A 89 5.96 -5.76 -16.57
N SER A 90 7.12 -5.25 -16.99
CA SER A 90 8.39 -5.97 -16.88
C SER A 90 8.92 -6.07 -15.44
N PHE A 91 8.31 -5.35 -14.50
CA PHE A 91 8.78 -5.28 -13.13
C PHE A 91 8.45 -6.55 -12.33
N SER A 92 9.39 -7.04 -11.52
CA SER A 92 9.30 -8.32 -10.82
C SER A 92 8.13 -8.42 -9.83
N LEU A 93 7.71 -7.30 -9.20
CA LEU A 93 6.57 -7.30 -8.28
C LEU A 93 5.24 -7.04 -9.00
N TYR A 94 5.21 -6.76 -10.31
CA TYR A 94 3.98 -6.49 -11.05
C TYR A 94 2.91 -7.60 -10.86
N PRO A 95 3.23 -8.91 -10.96
CA PRO A 95 2.25 -9.96 -10.74
C PRO A 95 1.64 -9.95 -9.32
N ARG A 96 2.42 -9.52 -8.32
CA ARG A 96 1.94 -9.40 -6.93
C ARG A 96 0.91 -8.27 -6.80
N TYR A 97 1.16 -7.13 -7.45
CA TYR A 97 0.18 -6.03 -7.50
C TYR A 97 -1.07 -6.45 -8.27
N GLU A 98 -0.94 -7.06 -9.44
CA GLU A 98 -2.08 -7.53 -10.22
C GLU A 98 -2.96 -8.50 -9.42
N ASN A 99 -2.37 -9.49 -8.75
CA ASN A 99 -3.11 -10.41 -7.87
C ASN A 99 -3.82 -9.68 -6.72
N LEU A 100 -3.15 -8.72 -6.07
CA LEU A 100 -3.71 -7.94 -4.98
C LEU A 100 -4.91 -7.09 -5.43
N ILE A 101 -4.83 -6.49 -6.62
CA ILE A 101 -5.90 -5.67 -7.21
C ILE A 101 -7.08 -6.54 -7.65
N ASN A 102 -6.81 -7.67 -8.29
CA ASN A 102 -7.84 -8.64 -8.65
C ASN A 102 -8.60 -9.14 -7.42
N THR A 103 -7.87 -9.51 -6.36
CA THR A 103 -8.44 -9.97 -5.09
C THR A 103 -9.29 -8.87 -4.45
N HIS A 104 -8.81 -7.62 -4.46
CA HIS A 104 -9.56 -6.48 -3.93
C HIS A 104 -10.87 -6.28 -4.71
N PHE A 105 -10.81 -6.20 -6.04
CA PHE A 105 -11.98 -5.99 -6.87
C PHE A 105 -13.04 -7.09 -6.70
N GLN A 106 -12.63 -8.36 -6.72
CA GLN A 106 -13.54 -9.51 -6.59
C GLN A 106 -14.28 -9.59 -5.26
N ASN A 107 -13.73 -8.98 -4.21
CA ASN A 107 -14.29 -9.01 -2.86
C ASN A 107 -14.96 -7.68 -2.45
N SER A 108 -15.02 -6.74 -3.39
CA SER A 108 -15.74 -5.48 -3.21
C SER A 108 -17.14 -5.60 -3.79
N THR A 109 -18.14 -5.00 -3.12
CA THR A 109 -19.53 -5.05 -3.59
C THR A 109 -19.74 -4.25 -4.88
N ARG A 110 -19.28 -2.99 -4.91
CA ARG A 110 -19.31 -2.11 -6.08
C ARG A 110 -18.34 -0.95 -5.90
N ILE A 111 -17.45 -0.75 -6.86
CA ILE A 111 -16.50 0.37 -6.91
C ILE A 111 -16.81 1.18 -8.17
N GLU A 112 -17.25 2.43 -8.00
CA GLU A 112 -17.43 3.39 -9.09
C GLU A 112 -16.26 4.36 -9.13
N VAL A 113 -15.92 4.90 -7.94
CA VAL A 113 -14.78 5.79 -7.73
C VAL A 113 -14.02 5.33 -6.50
N LEU A 114 -12.76 4.97 -6.70
CA LEU A 114 -11.85 4.49 -5.66
C LEU A 114 -10.97 5.64 -5.15
N ALA A 115 -11.13 6.01 -3.90
CA ALA A 115 -10.16 6.80 -3.16
C ALA A 115 -9.03 5.90 -2.63
N PHE A 116 -7.78 6.32 -2.74
CA PHE A 116 -6.62 5.59 -2.21
C PHE A 116 -5.73 6.52 -1.38
N ILE A 117 -5.66 6.27 -0.06
CA ILE A 117 -4.88 7.06 0.89
C ILE A 117 -3.46 6.46 0.99
N GLY A 118 -2.45 7.29 0.74
CA GLY A 118 -1.04 6.90 0.64
C GLY A 118 -0.74 6.29 -0.73
N CYS A 119 -1.03 7.04 -1.80
CA CYS A 119 -0.87 6.51 -3.16
C CYS A 119 0.59 6.45 -3.65
N GLY A 120 1.51 7.15 -2.98
CA GLY A 120 2.94 7.12 -3.24
C GLY A 120 3.36 7.77 -4.57
N PRO A 121 4.68 7.82 -4.84
CA PRO A 121 5.27 8.43 -6.03
C PRO A 121 4.95 7.68 -7.33
N LEU A 122 4.69 6.38 -7.24
CA LEU A 122 4.21 5.56 -8.35
C LEU A 122 2.88 4.90 -7.95
N PRO A 123 1.72 5.44 -8.37
CA PRO A 123 0.42 4.95 -7.92
C PRO A 123 0.00 3.67 -8.65
N VAL A 124 0.82 2.60 -8.60
CA VAL A 124 0.60 1.31 -9.29
C VAL A 124 -0.81 0.77 -9.05
N THR A 125 -1.29 0.90 -7.82
CA THR A 125 -2.64 0.47 -7.44
C THR A 125 -3.73 1.17 -8.27
N LEU A 126 -3.63 2.49 -8.45
CA LEU A 126 -4.61 3.26 -9.22
C LEU A 126 -4.48 2.99 -10.72
N LEU A 127 -3.24 2.90 -11.21
CA LEU A 127 -2.95 2.57 -12.61
C LEU A 127 -3.59 1.23 -12.99
N LEU A 128 -3.45 0.21 -12.14
CA LEU A 128 -4.03 -1.11 -12.39
C LEU A 128 -5.56 -1.14 -12.24
N PHE A 129 -6.13 -0.45 -11.24
CA PHE A 129 -7.59 -0.35 -11.14
C PHE A 129 -8.22 0.32 -12.37
N SER A 130 -7.60 1.39 -12.85
CA SER A 130 -8.04 2.07 -14.07
C SER A 130 -7.88 1.19 -15.30
N LYS A 131 -6.71 0.57 -15.50
CA LYS A 131 -6.43 -0.29 -16.66
C LYS A 131 -7.29 -1.55 -16.72
N LEU A 132 -7.41 -2.27 -15.60
CA LEU A 132 -8.06 -3.59 -15.58
C LEU A 132 -9.59 -3.48 -15.52
N TYR A 133 -10.11 -2.42 -14.89
CA TYR A 133 -11.53 -2.32 -14.56
C TYR A 133 -12.20 -1.01 -14.99
N GLY A 134 -11.46 -0.06 -15.56
CA GLY A 134 -12.02 1.25 -15.94
C GLY A 134 -12.53 2.07 -14.75
N ILE A 135 -12.03 1.79 -13.53
CA ILE A 135 -12.45 2.49 -12.32
C ILE A 135 -11.81 3.87 -12.27
N HIS A 136 -12.63 4.90 -11.99
CA HIS A 136 -12.11 6.24 -11.72
C HIS A 136 -11.44 6.24 -10.35
N CYS A 137 -10.26 6.85 -10.27
CA CYS A 137 -9.42 6.79 -9.09
C CYS A 137 -9.05 8.18 -8.58
N ILE A 138 -8.95 8.29 -7.26
CA ILE A 138 -8.44 9.46 -6.56
C ILE A 138 -7.29 9.00 -5.67
N GLY A 139 -6.07 9.40 -6.00
CA GLY A 139 -4.90 9.22 -5.14
C GLY A 139 -4.72 10.40 -4.19
N ILE A 140 -4.49 10.10 -2.92
CA ILE A 140 -4.16 11.10 -1.90
C ILE A 140 -2.81 10.74 -1.31
N ASP A 141 -1.89 11.69 -1.30
CA ASP A 141 -0.64 11.57 -0.56
C ASP A 141 -0.26 12.91 0.08
N LYS A 142 0.40 12.84 1.23
CA LYS A 142 0.81 14.01 2.03
C LYS A 142 2.18 14.54 1.62
N ASP A 143 2.98 13.71 0.93
CA ASP A 143 4.30 14.10 0.47
C ASP A 143 4.20 14.81 -0.89
N PRO A 144 4.52 16.12 -0.96
CA PRO A 144 4.42 16.89 -2.21
C PRO A 144 5.33 16.35 -3.32
N GLU A 145 6.49 15.76 -2.99
CA GLU A 145 7.39 15.18 -3.99
C GLU A 145 6.79 13.91 -4.59
N ALA A 146 6.22 13.04 -3.75
CA ALA A 146 5.48 11.86 -4.20
C ALA A 146 4.28 12.25 -5.07
N VAL A 147 3.52 13.26 -4.67
CA VAL A 147 2.37 13.77 -5.45
C VAL A 147 2.79 14.29 -6.82
N ALA A 148 3.86 15.08 -6.89
CA ALA A 148 4.36 15.62 -8.16
C ALA A 148 4.81 14.49 -9.12
N LEU A 149 5.50 13.49 -8.58
CA LEU A 149 5.96 12.34 -9.37
C LEU A 149 4.79 11.45 -9.82
N ALA A 150 3.82 11.22 -8.95
CA ALA A 150 2.61 10.46 -9.25
C ALA A 150 1.77 11.13 -10.35
N LYS A 151 1.58 12.46 -10.28
CA LYS A 151 0.93 13.25 -11.34
C LYS A 151 1.65 13.09 -12.68
N SER A 152 2.98 13.18 -12.66
CA SER A 152 3.80 13.02 -13.86
C SER A 152 3.64 11.62 -14.46
N CYS A 153 3.62 10.58 -13.62
CA CYS A 153 3.37 9.21 -14.07
C CYS A 153 1.98 9.07 -14.68
N VAL A 154 0.91 9.48 -13.97
CA VAL A 154 -0.48 9.39 -14.47
C VAL A 154 -0.63 10.07 -15.83
N LYS A 155 -0.02 11.25 -15.99
CA LYS A 155 0.03 11.95 -17.27
C LYS A 155 0.76 11.17 -18.35
N HIS A 156 1.91 10.60 -18.02
CA HIS A 156 2.71 9.81 -18.97
C HIS A 156 1.99 8.53 -19.43
N PHE A 157 1.21 7.91 -18.53
CA PHE A 157 0.29 6.81 -18.88
C PHE A 157 -0.95 7.26 -19.67
N GLY A 158 -1.19 8.56 -19.80
CA GLY A 158 -2.37 9.11 -20.50
C GLY A 158 -3.68 8.99 -19.74
N LEU A 159 -3.63 8.88 -18.40
CA LEU A 159 -4.78 8.55 -17.53
C LEU A 159 -5.29 9.72 -16.68
N GLU A 160 -5.01 10.97 -17.05
CA GLU A 160 -5.40 12.16 -16.27
C GLU A 160 -6.92 12.36 -16.17
N LYS A 161 -7.71 11.72 -17.05
CA LYS A 161 -9.17 11.79 -17.01
C LYS A 161 -9.76 10.75 -16.04
N GLU A 162 -9.05 9.65 -15.85
CA GLU A 162 -9.46 8.50 -15.06
C GLU A 162 -8.88 8.55 -13.64
N ILE A 163 -7.71 9.18 -13.46
CA ILE A 163 -6.98 9.21 -12.20
C ILE A 163 -6.64 10.66 -11.82
N SER A 164 -7.15 11.10 -10.67
CA SER A 164 -6.78 12.37 -10.04
C SER A 164 -5.82 12.14 -8.88
N ILE A 165 -4.76 12.95 -8.77
CA ILE A 165 -3.83 12.90 -7.64
C ILE A 165 -3.91 14.21 -6.86
N ILE A 166 -4.12 14.11 -5.55
CA ILE A 166 -4.36 15.23 -4.64
C ILE A 166 -3.29 15.21 -3.54
N GLU A 167 -2.70 16.37 -3.30
CA GLU A 167 -1.83 16.58 -2.14
C GLU A 167 -2.70 16.84 -0.91
N GLY A 168 -2.47 16.08 0.15
CA GLY A 168 -3.20 16.22 1.40
C GLY A 168 -3.26 14.91 2.18
N ASP A 169 -4.18 14.86 3.12
CA ASP A 169 -4.43 13.67 3.92
C ASP A 169 -5.87 13.16 3.74
N GLU A 170 -6.27 12.19 4.54
CA GLU A 170 -7.59 11.59 4.46
C GLU A 170 -8.76 12.59 4.58
N ASN A 171 -8.54 13.80 5.11
CA ASN A 171 -9.58 14.81 5.25
C ASN A 171 -10.05 15.39 3.91
N MET A 172 -9.22 15.30 2.86
CA MET A 172 -9.60 15.71 1.50
C MET A 172 -10.84 14.95 1.00
N LEU A 173 -11.07 13.73 1.49
CA LEU A 173 -12.23 12.91 1.12
C LEU A 173 -13.57 13.50 1.57
N SER A 174 -13.59 14.49 2.46
CA SER A 174 -14.82 15.16 2.88
C SER A 174 -15.44 16.02 1.77
N GLU A 175 -14.65 16.47 0.80
CA GLU A 175 -15.06 17.36 -0.30
C GLU A 175 -15.13 16.65 -1.66
N LEU A 176 -14.80 15.36 -1.69
CA LEU A 176 -14.68 14.58 -2.92
C LEU A 176 -15.82 13.56 -3.03
N GLU A 177 -16.17 13.20 -4.25
CA GLU A 177 -17.14 12.16 -4.55
C GLU A 177 -16.44 10.81 -4.75
N TRP A 178 -16.80 9.84 -3.93
CA TRP A 178 -16.23 8.49 -3.95
C TRP A 178 -17.20 7.51 -3.28
N ASN A 179 -17.08 6.22 -3.61
CA ASN A 179 -17.89 5.16 -3.00
C ASN A 179 -17.07 3.96 -2.49
N ALA A 180 -15.77 3.95 -2.74
CA ALA A 180 -14.84 3.02 -2.14
C ALA A 180 -13.58 3.76 -1.66
N VAL A 181 -13.02 3.37 -0.52
CA VAL A 181 -11.74 3.87 -0.03
C VAL A 181 -10.81 2.71 0.30
N LEU A 182 -9.58 2.82 -0.17
CA LEU A 182 -8.46 1.94 0.16
C LEU A 182 -7.43 2.70 1.00
N ILE A 183 -6.94 2.07 2.06
CA ILE A 183 -5.84 2.60 2.89
C ILE A 183 -4.58 1.78 2.60
N ALA A 184 -3.50 2.46 2.19
CA ALA A 184 -2.22 1.81 1.93
C ALA A 184 -1.62 1.18 3.20
N ALA A 185 -0.80 0.15 3.01
CA ALA A 185 -0.17 -0.57 4.12
C ALA A 185 0.74 0.37 4.94
N LEU A 186 1.45 1.28 4.27
CA LEU A 186 2.39 2.22 4.89
C LEU A 186 1.80 3.60 5.22
N ALA A 187 0.50 3.83 4.96
CA ALA A 187 -0.15 5.10 5.29
C ALA A 187 -0.24 5.28 6.82
N GLU A 188 0.29 6.37 7.36
CA GLU A 188 0.34 6.64 8.80
C GLU A 188 -0.05 8.09 9.14
N PRO A 189 -0.63 8.35 10.33
CA PRO A 189 -0.86 7.39 11.43
C PRO A 189 -2.21 6.65 11.36
N LYS A 190 -2.22 5.30 11.49
CA LYS A 190 -3.45 4.48 11.41
C LYS A 190 -4.62 4.97 12.29
N PRO A 191 -4.45 5.26 13.60
CA PRO A 191 -5.57 5.69 14.44
C PRO A 191 -6.27 6.94 13.90
N ARG A 192 -5.50 7.92 13.41
CA ARG A 192 -6.03 9.18 12.86
C ARG A 192 -6.79 8.92 11.57
N ILE A 193 -6.20 8.15 10.65
CA ILE A 193 -6.80 7.84 9.35
C ILE A 193 -8.17 7.21 9.54
N PHE A 194 -8.28 6.16 10.36
CA PHE A 194 -9.55 5.49 10.61
C PHE A 194 -10.55 6.39 11.35
N GLN A 195 -10.12 7.17 12.35
CA GLN A 195 -11.01 8.09 13.07
C GLN A 195 -11.62 9.15 12.14
N ASN A 196 -10.81 9.74 11.27
CA ASN A 196 -11.27 10.74 10.31
C ASN A 196 -12.18 10.11 9.25
N LEU A 197 -11.80 8.96 8.69
CA LEU A 197 -12.63 8.22 7.74
C LEU A 197 -14.00 7.86 8.32
N HIS A 198 -14.06 7.39 9.56
CA HIS A 198 -15.32 7.08 10.23
C HIS A 198 -16.24 8.32 10.30
N THR A 199 -15.67 9.47 10.65
CA THR A 199 -16.42 10.75 10.72
C THR A 199 -16.93 11.18 9.34
N ILE A 200 -16.08 11.10 8.31
CA ILE A 200 -16.42 11.46 6.93
C ILE A 200 -17.51 10.54 6.38
N ILE A 201 -17.37 9.22 6.58
CA ILE A 201 -18.34 8.23 6.09
C ILE A 201 -19.69 8.39 6.79
N LYS A 202 -19.73 8.66 8.11
CA LYS A 202 -20.99 8.93 8.82
C LYS A 202 -21.73 10.13 8.25
N LYS A 203 -21.00 11.21 7.98
CA LYS A 203 -21.58 12.41 7.36
C LYS A 203 -22.15 12.08 5.97
N LYS A 204 -21.37 11.43 5.10
CA LYS A 204 -21.81 11.04 3.75
C LYS A 204 -23.01 10.07 3.76
N LYS A 205 -23.02 9.07 4.65
CA LYS A 205 -24.17 8.15 4.82
C LYS A 205 -25.44 8.88 5.25
N SER A 206 -25.32 9.90 6.10
CA SER A 206 -26.49 10.71 6.49
C SER A 206 -27.07 11.55 5.34
N GLU A 207 -26.27 11.84 4.32
CA GLU A 207 -26.65 12.60 3.13
C GLU A 207 -27.14 11.67 1.99
N ASN A 208 -26.66 10.41 1.96
CA ASN A 208 -26.93 9.44 0.90
C ASN A 208 -26.84 8.00 1.43
N ASP A 209 -27.92 7.22 1.33
CA ASP A 209 -28.03 5.85 1.89
C ASP A 209 -27.25 4.79 1.07
N LYS A 210 -26.25 5.20 0.29
CA LYS A 210 -25.41 4.30 -0.49
C LYS A 210 -24.34 3.66 0.41
N PRO A 211 -24.11 2.34 0.30
CA PRO A 211 -23.03 1.68 1.03
C PRO A 211 -21.67 2.17 0.51
N ILE A 212 -20.75 2.42 1.43
CA ILE A 212 -19.36 2.79 1.15
C ILE A 212 -18.47 1.60 1.48
N SER A 213 -17.68 1.16 0.50
CA SER A 213 -16.69 0.09 0.70
C SER A 213 -15.43 0.67 1.33
N VAL A 214 -14.95 0.04 2.40
CA VAL A 214 -13.69 0.41 3.07
C VAL A 214 -12.76 -0.80 3.05
N CYS A 215 -11.57 -0.65 2.48
CA CYS A 215 -10.54 -1.68 2.47
C CYS A 215 -9.23 -1.11 3.01
N TYR A 216 -8.47 -1.90 3.78
CA TYR A 216 -7.10 -1.55 4.12
C TYR A 216 -6.15 -2.72 3.86
N ARG A 217 -4.90 -2.37 3.60
CA ARG A 217 -3.79 -3.32 3.51
C ARG A 217 -3.09 -3.43 4.87
N SER A 218 -2.82 -4.65 5.30
CA SER A 218 -2.11 -4.97 6.54
C SER A 218 -1.09 -6.08 6.31
N TYR A 219 -0.38 -6.46 7.36
CA TYR A 219 0.55 -7.58 7.37
C TYR A 219 0.09 -8.61 8.42
N THR A 220 -0.03 -9.87 8.05
CA THR A 220 -0.36 -10.99 8.97
C THR A 220 0.69 -12.09 8.90
N GLY A 221 0.71 -12.97 9.91
CA GLY A 221 1.71 -14.03 10.02
C GLY A 221 3.15 -13.49 10.04
N MET A 222 4.08 -14.20 9.40
CA MET A 222 5.49 -13.81 9.28
C MET A 222 5.71 -12.49 8.52
N ARG A 223 4.74 -12.04 7.70
CA ARG A 223 4.86 -10.77 6.96
C ARG A 223 4.82 -9.55 7.87
N GLN A 224 4.45 -9.72 9.15
CA GLN A 224 4.60 -8.69 10.17
C GLN A 224 6.07 -8.33 10.47
N LEU A 225 7.04 -9.11 9.96
CA LEU A 225 8.45 -8.69 9.92
C LEU A 225 8.70 -7.51 8.97
N PHE A 226 7.82 -7.30 7.98
CA PHE A 226 7.96 -6.22 7.00
C PHE A 226 7.57 -4.88 7.59
N TYR A 227 6.44 -4.85 8.29
CA TYR A 227 5.90 -3.64 8.86
C TYR A 227 4.84 -3.95 9.92
N TRP A 228 4.51 -2.92 10.72
CA TRP A 228 3.50 -3.03 11.77
C TRP A 228 2.11 -3.35 11.18
N PRO A 229 1.38 -4.30 11.78
CA PRO A 229 0.00 -4.58 11.40
C PRO A 229 -0.93 -3.44 11.84
N VAL A 230 -2.08 -3.32 11.18
CA VAL A 230 -3.20 -2.55 11.72
C VAL A 230 -3.79 -3.29 12.92
N LEU A 231 -3.84 -2.62 14.07
CA LEU A 231 -4.38 -3.18 15.31
C LEU A 231 -5.90 -2.95 15.41
N PRO A 232 -6.66 -3.84 16.08
CA PRO A 232 -8.12 -3.71 16.21
C PRO A 232 -8.60 -2.38 16.80
N GLU A 233 -7.83 -1.77 17.70
CA GLU A 233 -8.12 -0.47 18.29
C GLU A 233 -8.05 0.68 17.30
N HIS A 234 -7.29 0.54 16.20
CA HIS A 234 -7.22 1.56 15.15
C HIS A 234 -8.54 1.65 14.38
N THR A 235 -9.24 0.53 14.19
CA THR A 235 -10.43 0.43 13.34
C THR A 235 -11.75 0.54 14.14
N ARG A 236 -11.73 1.16 15.32
CA ARG A 236 -12.95 1.37 16.13
C ARG A 236 -13.99 2.18 15.34
N GLY A 237 -15.26 1.78 15.42
CA GLY A 237 -16.35 2.33 14.63
C GLY A 237 -16.52 1.68 13.25
N PHE A 238 -15.73 0.65 12.96
CA PHE A 238 -15.89 -0.18 11.79
C PHE A 238 -16.08 -1.64 12.17
N ARG A 239 -16.97 -2.30 11.44
CA ARG A 239 -17.19 -3.75 11.51
C ARG A 239 -16.39 -4.44 10.42
N LYS A 240 -15.59 -5.45 10.80
CA LYS A 240 -14.89 -6.30 9.82
C LYS A 240 -15.88 -7.19 9.07
N ILE A 241 -15.87 -7.08 7.74
CA ILE A 241 -16.74 -7.85 6.83
C ILE A 241 -16.02 -9.09 6.33
N ASN A 242 -14.78 -8.92 5.88
CA ASN A 242 -13.97 -9.98 5.32
C ASN A 242 -12.49 -9.70 5.55
N GLU A 243 -11.68 -10.75 5.52
CA GLU A 243 -10.22 -10.68 5.62
C GLU A 243 -9.63 -11.73 4.69
N ILE A 244 -8.73 -11.30 3.80
CA ILE A 244 -8.15 -12.15 2.77
C ILE A 244 -6.65 -12.14 2.96
N ASN A 245 -6.13 -13.29 3.37
CA ASN A 245 -4.70 -13.51 3.50
C ASN A 245 -4.01 -13.44 2.12
N PRO A 246 -2.75 -12.96 2.09
CA PRO A 246 -2.01 -12.85 0.85
C PRO A 246 -1.83 -14.21 0.17
N SER A 247 -1.96 -14.21 -1.15
CA SER A 247 -1.69 -15.35 -2.03
C SER A 247 -0.72 -14.94 -3.15
N CYS A 248 -0.15 -15.91 -3.87
CA CYS A 248 0.68 -15.69 -5.06
C CYS A 248 1.83 -14.67 -4.86
N GLY A 249 2.51 -14.74 -3.69
CA GLY A 249 3.64 -13.86 -3.38
C GLY A 249 3.26 -12.43 -2.95
N ALA A 250 1.98 -12.11 -2.79
CA ALA A 250 1.58 -10.82 -2.23
C ALA A 250 2.04 -10.67 -0.77
N ASN A 251 2.32 -9.43 -0.35
CA ASN A 251 2.77 -9.12 1.01
C ASN A 251 1.61 -8.68 1.91
N ASN A 252 0.52 -8.17 1.35
CA ASN A 252 -0.53 -7.56 2.13
C ASN A 252 -1.75 -8.46 2.28
N THR A 253 -2.26 -8.50 3.51
CA THR A 253 -3.61 -8.94 3.83
C THR A 253 -4.56 -7.83 3.50
N LEU A 254 -5.66 -8.15 2.82
CA LEU A 254 -6.74 -7.21 2.54
C LEU A 254 -7.83 -7.40 3.59
N VAL A 255 -8.20 -6.32 4.27
CA VAL A 255 -9.29 -6.35 5.25
C VAL A 255 -10.38 -5.38 4.81
N PHE A 256 -11.60 -5.92 4.71
CA PHE A 256 -12.79 -5.21 4.29
C PHE A 256 -13.61 -4.84 5.51
N LEU A 257 -14.01 -3.58 5.56
CA LEU A 257 -14.72 -2.97 6.66
C LEU A 257 -16.03 -2.34 6.17
N GLU A 258 -16.97 -2.22 7.09
CA GLU A 258 -18.15 -1.37 6.95
C GLU A 258 -18.22 -0.43 8.14
N CYS A 259 -18.54 0.84 7.91
CA CYS A 259 -18.75 1.80 8.99
C CYS A 259 -20.05 1.51 9.75
N GLU A 260 -19.94 1.43 11.09
CA GLU A 260 -21.04 1.21 12.06
C GLU A 260 -21.88 2.46 12.32
#